data_AF-A0A953U9Z2-F1
#
_entry.id   AF-A0A953U9Z2-F1
#
_cell.length_a   1.000
_cell.length_b   1.000
_cell.length_c   1.000
_cell.angle_alpha   90.00
_cell.angle_beta   90.00
_cell.angle_gamma   90.00
#
_symmetry.space_group_name_H-M   'P 1'
#
loop_
_entity.id
_entity.type
_entity.pdbx_description
1 polymer ?
#
loop_
_entity_poly.entity_id
_entity_poly.type
_entity_poly.pdbx_seq_one_letter_code
_entity_poly.pdbx_strand_id
1 'polypeptide(L)' 'MKKTFNLDEDLFSSAKAACGATTDTETVRLGLEALVRHAAYQRLRALRGTKPRARDVPRRRERPSTKRGAH' A
#
# COMPACT_ATOMS: atom_id res chain seq x y z
N MET A 1 -2.55 -21.53 11.37
CA MET A 1 -1.60 -21.91 12.45
C MET A 1 -2.11 -21.37 13.76
N LYS A 2 -2.25 -22.20 14.81
CA LYS A 2 -2.61 -21.74 16.15
C LYS A 2 -1.36 -21.20 16.85
N LYS A 3 -1.46 -20.01 17.44
CA LYS A 3 -0.40 -19.35 18.21
C LYS A 3 -1.02 -18.84 19.50
N THR A 4 -0.22 -18.79 20.55
CA THR A 4 -0.59 -18.25 21.88
C THR A 4 0.47 -17.25 22.27
N PHE A 5 0.07 -16.04 22.63
CA PHE A 5 0.95 -14.93 22.99
C PHE A 5 0.22 -14.03 23.98
N ASN A 6 0.99 -13.35 24.84
CA ASN A 6 0.43 -12.42 25.80
C ASN A 6 0.20 -11.07 25.11
N LEU A 7 -0.92 -10.44 25.42
CA LEU A 7 -1.32 -9.14 24.92
C LEU A 7 -1.76 -8.25 26.08
N ASP A 8 -1.57 -6.95 25.90
CA ASP A 8 -2.19 -5.95 26.75
C ASP A 8 -3.68 -5.86 26.41
N GLU A 9 -4.54 -6.06 27.41
CA GLU A 9 -6.00 -6.15 27.23
C GLU A 9 -6.61 -4.80 26.81
N ASP A 10 -6.13 -3.71 27.40
CA ASP A 10 -6.63 -2.35 27.12
C ASP A 10 -6.31 -1.94 25.68
N LEU A 11 -5.08 -2.22 25.24
CA LEU A 11 -4.68 -2.02 23.85
C LEU A 11 -5.48 -2.90 22.89
N PHE A 12 -5.70 -4.17 23.22
CA PHE A 12 -6.40 -5.10 22.36
C PHE A 12 -7.88 -4.73 22.20
N SER A 13 -8.54 -4.38 23.30
CA SER A 13 -9.93 -3.89 23.31
C SER A 13 -10.08 -2.61 22.48
N SER A 14 -9.16 -1.66 22.65
CA SER A 14 -9.12 -0.42 21.86
C SER A 14 -8.93 -0.71 20.36
N ALA A 15 -8.03 -1.63 20.02
CA ALA A 15 -7.82 -2.04 18.64
C ALA A 15 -9.07 -2.71 18.06
N LYS A 16 -9.72 -3.62 18.78
CA LYS A 16 -10.94 -4.30 18.34
C LYS A 16 -12.07 -3.31 18.04
N ALA A 17 -12.27 -2.34 18.92
CA ALA A 17 -13.24 -1.26 18.73
C ALA A 17 -12.88 -0.39 17.51
N ALA A 18 -11.62 0.04 17.38
CA ALA A 18 -11.17 0.86 16.26
C ALA A 18 -11.26 0.16 14.91
N CYS A 19 -11.05 -1.16 14.88
CA CYS A 19 -11.14 -1.98 13.68
C CYS A 19 -12.58 -2.37 13.32
N GLY A 20 -13.54 -2.22 14.24
CA GLY A 20 -14.89 -2.76 14.09
C GLY A 20 -14.93 -4.29 14.01
N ALA A 21 -13.94 -4.96 14.59
CA ALA A 21 -13.78 -6.41 14.49
C ALA A 21 -14.71 -7.13 15.47
N THR A 22 -15.33 -8.20 14.98
CA THR A 22 -16.27 -9.02 15.76
C THR A 22 -15.55 -10.08 16.59
N THR A 23 -14.40 -10.54 16.12
CA THR A 23 -13.60 -11.59 16.76
C THR A 23 -12.18 -11.16 17.05
N ASP A 24 -11.55 -11.83 18.01
CA ASP A 24 -10.16 -11.54 18.39
C ASP A 24 -9.20 -11.89 17.26
N THR A 25 -9.48 -12.98 16.55
CA THR A 25 -8.69 -13.40 15.39
C THR A 25 -8.79 -12.39 14.26
N GLU A 26 -9.98 -11.83 14.01
CA GLU A 26 -10.19 -10.78 13.03
C GLU A 26 -9.42 -9.51 13.41
N THR A 27 -9.45 -9.12 14.70
CA THR A 27 -8.68 -7.98 15.21
C THR A 27 -7.19 -8.14 14.92
N VAL A 28 -6.62 -9.31 15.24
CA VAL A 28 -5.20 -9.62 14.98
C VAL A 28 -4.91 -9.60 13.47
N ARG A 29 -5.80 -10.17 12.66
CA ARG A 29 -5.64 -10.18 11.19
C ARG A 29 -5.59 -8.76 10.63
N LEU A 30 -6.55 -7.90 11.00
CA LEU A 30 -6.62 -6.51 10.55
C LEU A 30 -5.39 -5.71 11.01
N GLY A 31 -4.93 -5.94 12.25
CA GLY A 31 -3.69 -5.34 12.76
C GLY A 31 -2.46 -5.74 11.94
N LEU A 32 -2.30 -7.01 11.61
CA LEU A 32 -1.19 -7.50 10.79
C LEU A 32 -1.26 -6.93 9.35
N GLU A 33 -2.44 -6.90 8.74
CA GLU A 33 -2.64 -6.30 7.42
C GLU A 33 -2.34 -4.79 7.44
N ALA A 34 -2.67 -4.08 8.52
CA ALA A 34 -2.31 -2.68 8.71
C ALA A 34 -0.79 -2.48 8.81
N LEU A 35 -0.06 -3.33 9.54
CA LEU A 35 1.40 -3.27 9.64
C LEU A 35 2.08 -3.52 8.28
N VAL A 36 1.59 -4.48 7.51
CA VAL A 36 2.10 -4.75 6.15
C VAL A 36 1.89 -3.53 5.24
N ARG A 37 0.68 -2.93 5.27
CA ARG A 37 0.38 -1.70 4.51
C ARG A 37 1.28 -0.55 4.94
N HIS A 38 1.47 -0.36 6.24
CA HIS A 38 2.35 0.67 6.78
C HIS A 38 3.78 0.50 6.26
N ALA A 39 4.34 -0.71 6.33
CA ALA A 39 5.68 -0.99 5.80
C ALA A 39 5.77 -0.80 4.27
N ALA A 40 4.71 -1.08 3.52
CA ALA A 40 4.65 -0.79 2.10
C ALA A 40 4.67 0.73 1.82
N TYR A 41 3.91 1.53 2.58
CA TYR A 41 3.94 2.98 2.47
C TYR A 41 5.31 3.56 2.81
N GLN A 42 5.97 3.06 3.85
CA GLN A 42 7.32 3.52 4.21
C GLN A 42 8.32 3.23 3.07
N ARG A 43 8.25 2.05 2.44
CA ARG A 43 9.07 1.72 1.27
C ARG A 43 8.80 2.66 0.09
N LEU A 44 7.53 2.94 -0.20
CA LEU A 44 7.15 3.88 -1.27
C LEU A 44 7.61 5.32 -0.97
N ARG A 45 7.45 5.79 0.27
CA ARG A 45 7.92 7.11 0.70
C ARG A 45 9.43 7.26 0.53
N ALA A 46 10.19 6.22 0.85
CA ALA A 46 11.65 6.21 0.68
C ALA A 46 12.07 6.39 -0.78
N LEU A 47 11.25 5.96 -1.74
CA LEU A 47 11.52 6.16 -3.16
C LEU A 47 11.31 7.61 -3.62
N ARG A 48 10.60 8.46 -2.86
CA ARG A 48 10.30 9.86 -3.23
C ARG A 48 9.77 10.04 -4.66
N GLY A 49 8.91 9.13 -5.13
CA GLY A 49 8.35 9.16 -6.49
C GLY A 49 9.32 8.70 -7.59
N THR A 50 10.53 8.29 -7.24
CA THR A 50 11.49 7.70 -8.18
C THR A 50 11.36 6.18 -8.24
N LYS A 51 11.90 5.55 -9.27
CA LYS A 51 11.99 4.09 -9.37
C LYS A 51 13.37 3.71 -9.90
N PRO A 52 14.38 3.56 -9.01
CA PRO A 52 15.79 3.45 -9.40
C PRO A 52 16.13 2.28 -10.33
N ARG A 53 15.32 1.21 -10.32
CA ARG A 53 15.50 0.02 -11.15
C ARG A 53 14.44 -0.11 -12.25
N ALA A 54 13.74 0.97 -12.60
CA ALA A 54 12.84 0.96 -13.73
C ALA A 54 13.63 0.76 -15.02
N ARG A 55 13.15 -0.14 -15.91
CA ARG A 55 13.63 -0.16 -17.29
C ARG A 55 13.11 1.09 -18.00
N ASP A 56 13.96 1.72 -18.79
CA ASP A 56 13.55 2.80 -19.68
C ASP A 56 12.55 2.25 -20.71
N VAL A 57 11.42 2.93 -20.89
CA VAL A 57 10.35 2.53 -21.80
C VAL A 57 10.13 3.65 -22.83
N PRO A 58 10.07 3.33 -24.14
CA PRO A 58 9.91 4.35 -25.17
C PRO A 58 8.65 5.19 -24.93
N ARG A 59 8.80 6.51 -24.92
CA ARG A 59 7.66 7.44 -24.83
C ARG A 59 6.75 7.22 -26.04
N ARG A 60 5.46 6.91 -25.82
CA ARG A 60 4.47 6.89 -26.90
C ARG A 60 4.37 8.29 -27.51
N ARG A 61 4.77 8.42 -28.77
CA ARG A 61 4.60 9.64 -29.56
C ARG A 61 3.33 9.50 -30.40
N GLU A 62 2.48 10.53 -30.40
CA GLU A 62 1.41 10.62 -31.39
C GLU A 62 2.03 10.74 -32.78
N ARG A 63 1.40 10.15 -33.79
CA ARG A 63 1.84 10.35 -35.17
C ARG A 63 1.78 11.85 -35.45
N PRO A 64 2.84 12.45 -36.02
CA PRO A 64 2.83 13.88 -36.32
C PRO A 64 1.57 14.20 -37.14
N SER A 65 0.74 15.11 -36.64
CA SER A 65 -0.43 15.55 -37.36
C SER A 65 0.04 16.27 -38.63
N THR A 66 -0.28 15.73 -39.80
CA THR A 66 -0.03 16.38 -41.08
C THR A 66 -0.94 17.60 -41.22
N LYS A 67 -0.56 18.74 -40.66
CA LYS A 67 -1.23 20.01 -40.93
C LYS A 67 -0.56 20.75 -42.09
N ARG A 68 -1.23 20.61 -43.25
CA ARG A 68 -1.57 21.62 -44.27
C ARG A 68 -0.53 22.73 -44.50
N GLY A 69 0.16 22.63 -45.64
CA GLY A 69 0.81 23.74 -46.31
C GLY A 69 0.71 23.53 -47.82
N ALA A 70 -0.38 24.00 -48.41
CA ALA A 70 -0.49 24.29 -49.84
C ALA A 70 -1.17 25.64 -49.93
N HIS A 71 -0.34 26.69 -49.99
CA HIS A 71 -0.70 28.02 -50.48
C HIS A 71 0.05 28.20 -51.79
#